data_AF-A0A6L7N4N1-F1
#
_entry.id   AF-A0A6L7N4N1-F1
#
_cell.length_a   1.000
_cell.length_b   1.000
_cell.length_c   1.000
_cell.angle_alpha   90.00
_cell.angle_beta   90.00
_cell.angle_gamma   90.00
#
_symmetry.space_group_name_H-M   'P 1'
#
loop_
_entity.id
_entity.type
_entity.pdbx_description
1 polymer ?
#
loop_
_entity_poly.entity_id
_entity_poly.type
_entity_poly.pdbx_seq_one_letter_code
_entity_poly.pdbx_strand_id
1 'polypeptide(L)'
;MKRLPQDPDEGDVVNRQFLLGRYHAHPARRGTRPRRFDVYYAPLHGFQDQAKVVLIGVTPGIQQMLVAFREARRLLHQGAAAPGIYHLIRRRMAFAGQTRVNLIRLLEAVQLPQMLGLSGAGELFGRASSLLHSTSALRYPVLVNGANYTGHNPPIRRLPSEIRSYLPMLSDQLNGLPDALVVPLGPAVEEALRLIDFNERRVLTGFPHPSGANRGRHATFVRQRAPELRRVLGAASL
;
A
#
# COMPACT_ATOMS: atom_id res chain seq x y z
N MET A 1 10.45 -11.04 17.12
CA MET A 1 11.48 -10.51 16.19
C MET A 1 12.90 -10.97 16.51
N LYS A 2 13.38 -10.87 17.77
CA LYS A 2 14.71 -11.41 18.13
C LYS A 2 14.86 -12.93 17.88
N ARG A 3 13.76 -13.68 17.94
CA ARG A 3 13.68 -15.14 17.69
C ARG A 3 13.68 -15.57 16.21
N LEU A 4 13.61 -14.65 15.24
CA LEU A 4 13.77 -15.02 13.82
C LEU A 4 15.23 -15.43 13.54
N PRO A 5 15.51 -16.30 12.55
CA PRO A 5 16.88 -16.58 12.11
C PRO A 5 17.55 -15.33 11.52
N GLN A 6 18.87 -15.38 11.31
CA GLN A 6 19.65 -14.23 10.80
C GLN A 6 19.15 -13.75 9.44
N ASP A 7 18.88 -14.67 8.54
CA ASP A 7 18.27 -14.42 7.24
C ASP A 7 16.96 -15.21 7.14
N PRO A 8 15.83 -14.64 7.62
CA PRO A 8 14.55 -15.31 7.54
C PRO A 8 14.12 -15.52 6.10
N ASP A 9 13.41 -16.62 5.86
CA ASP A 9 12.75 -16.93 4.61
C ASP A 9 11.22 -16.75 4.70
N GLU A 10 10.51 -17.16 3.65
CA GLU A 10 9.04 -17.09 3.62
C GLU A 10 8.37 -17.92 4.73
N GLY A 11 8.88 -19.11 5.03
CA GLY A 11 8.33 -19.99 6.07
C GLY A 11 8.53 -19.44 7.48
N ASP A 12 9.59 -18.67 7.70
CA ASP A 12 9.85 -17.99 8.97
C ASP A 12 8.87 -16.85 9.28
N VAL A 13 8.25 -16.27 8.25
CA VAL A 13 7.35 -15.11 8.41
C VAL A 13 5.89 -15.47 8.14
N VAL A 14 5.62 -16.37 7.20
CA VAL A 14 4.26 -16.85 6.88
C VAL A 14 3.96 -18.11 7.69
N ASN A 15 3.79 -17.95 9.01
CA ASN A 15 3.49 -19.05 9.92
C ASN A 15 2.53 -18.64 11.05
N ARG A 16 2.21 -19.61 11.92
CA ARG A 16 1.24 -19.42 13.02
C ARG A 16 1.66 -18.34 14.01
N GLN A 17 2.96 -18.04 14.15
CA GLN A 17 3.43 -17.01 15.08
C GLN A 17 2.99 -15.61 14.68
N PHE A 18 2.88 -15.34 13.37
CA PHE A 18 2.50 -14.03 12.84
C PHE A 18 1.08 -14.01 12.25
N LEU A 19 0.35 -15.12 12.32
CA LEU A 19 -1.03 -15.19 11.86
C LEU A 19 -1.93 -14.42 12.83
N LEU A 20 -2.54 -13.35 12.35
CA LEU A 20 -3.52 -12.55 13.09
C LEU A 20 -4.91 -13.15 13.04
N GLY A 21 -5.24 -13.83 11.95
CA GLY A 21 -6.53 -14.50 11.82
C GLY A 21 -6.63 -15.35 10.55
N ARG A 22 -7.43 -16.41 10.65
CA ARG A 22 -7.79 -17.28 9.53
C ARG A 22 -9.30 -17.29 9.38
N TYR A 23 -9.77 -17.00 8.18
CA TYR A 23 -11.18 -16.86 7.86
C TYR A 23 -11.53 -17.73 6.66
N HIS A 24 -12.79 -18.16 6.61
CA HIS A 24 -13.30 -18.96 5.52
C HIS A 24 -14.49 -18.25 4.89
N ALA A 25 -14.50 -18.13 3.57
CA ALA A 25 -15.69 -17.68 2.85
C ALA A 25 -16.23 -18.83 2.01
N HIS A 26 -17.51 -19.11 2.17
CA HIS A 26 -18.22 -20.01 1.25
C HIS A 26 -18.35 -19.32 -0.11
N PRO A 27 -18.03 -20.02 -1.20
CA PRO A 27 -18.13 -19.44 -2.51
C PRO A 27 -19.59 -19.32 -2.93
N ALA A 28 -19.89 -18.32 -3.75
CA ALA A 28 -21.24 -18.05 -4.24
C ALA A 28 -21.80 -19.17 -5.15
N ARG A 29 -20.95 -20.06 -5.67
CA ARG A 29 -21.35 -21.20 -6.52
C ARG A 29 -21.24 -22.52 -5.76
N ARG A 30 -22.33 -23.28 -5.72
CA ARG A 30 -22.35 -24.69 -5.26
C ARG A 30 -21.25 -25.49 -5.97
N GLY A 31 -20.54 -26.34 -5.22
CA GLY A 31 -19.48 -27.22 -5.73
C GLY A 31 -18.06 -26.62 -5.76
N THR A 32 -17.88 -25.34 -5.44
CA THR A 32 -16.53 -24.76 -5.32
C THR A 32 -15.99 -24.88 -3.89
N ARG A 33 -14.68 -25.12 -3.73
CA ARG A 33 -14.07 -25.22 -2.40
C ARG A 33 -14.14 -23.88 -1.66
N PRO A 34 -14.37 -23.88 -0.33
CA PRO A 34 -14.26 -22.68 0.51
C PRO A 34 -12.93 -21.99 0.29
N ARG A 35 -12.95 -20.66 0.20
CA ARG A 35 -11.72 -19.86 0.14
C ARG A 35 -11.22 -19.65 1.55
N ARG A 36 -9.94 -19.94 1.77
CA ARG A 36 -9.24 -19.63 3.01
C ARG A 36 -8.57 -18.28 2.87
N PHE A 37 -8.80 -17.41 3.84
CA PHE A 37 -8.11 -16.13 3.98
C PHE A 37 -7.23 -16.18 5.21
N ASP A 38 -5.97 -15.78 5.06
CA ASP A 38 -5.01 -15.70 6.15
C ASP A 38 -4.53 -14.24 6.25
N VAL A 39 -4.64 -13.62 7.42
CA VAL A 39 -4.16 -12.26 7.69
C VAL A 39 -2.92 -12.36 8.56
N TYR A 40 -1.82 -11.75 8.15
CA TYR A 40 -0.55 -11.81 8.87
C TYR A 40 -0.11 -10.46 9.39
N TYR A 41 0.59 -10.46 10.52
CA TYR A 41 1.31 -9.31 11.02
C TYR A 41 2.55 -9.05 10.14
N ALA A 42 2.77 -7.79 9.78
CA ALA A 42 4.04 -7.32 9.22
C ALA A 42 4.41 -5.98 9.86
N PRO A 43 5.70 -5.71 10.13
CA PRO A 43 6.15 -4.50 10.83
C PRO A 43 6.18 -3.26 9.92
N LEU A 44 5.03 -2.92 9.35
CA LEU A 44 4.83 -1.84 8.38
C LEU A 44 4.03 -0.69 9.02
N HIS A 45 4.32 -0.38 10.29
CA HIS A 45 3.47 0.53 11.09
C HIS A 45 3.83 2.01 10.97
N GLY A 46 4.83 2.37 10.18
CA GLY A 46 5.35 3.74 10.15
C GLY A 46 4.30 4.74 9.69
N PHE A 47 4.19 5.86 10.41
CA PHE A 47 3.38 7.00 9.98
C PHE A 47 4.27 8.09 9.38
N GLN A 48 3.74 9.04 8.61
CA GLN A 48 4.49 10.25 8.26
C GLN A 48 3.53 11.41 8.36
N ASP A 49 3.65 12.14 9.44
CA ASP A 49 2.83 13.29 9.81
C ASP A 49 3.04 14.50 8.90
N GLN A 50 4.22 14.63 8.28
CA GLN A 50 4.55 15.71 7.34
C GLN A 50 4.21 15.40 5.88
N ALA A 51 3.51 14.30 5.60
CA ALA A 51 3.25 13.89 4.23
C ALA A 51 2.30 14.85 3.51
N LYS A 52 2.66 15.21 2.27
CA LYS A 52 1.80 15.96 1.34
C LYS A 52 1.10 15.06 0.34
N VAL A 53 1.59 13.84 0.16
CA VAL A 53 0.98 12.84 -0.72
C VAL A 53 0.87 11.49 -0.01
N VAL A 54 -0.31 10.88 -0.08
CA VAL A 54 -0.57 9.52 0.38
C VAL A 54 -0.71 8.59 -0.82
N LEU A 55 0.15 7.57 -0.91
CA LEU A 55 0.07 6.52 -1.94
C LEU A 55 -0.47 5.24 -1.29
N ILE A 56 -1.59 4.73 -1.81
CA ILE A 56 -2.31 3.61 -1.18
C ILE A 56 -2.29 2.40 -2.12
N GLY A 57 -1.64 1.32 -1.69
CA GLY A 57 -1.71 0.00 -2.32
C GLY A 57 -2.89 -0.84 -1.83
N VAL A 58 -3.04 -2.08 -2.32
CA VAL A 58 -4.12 -2.99 -1.87
C VAL A 58 -3.84 -3.55 -0.48
N THR A 59 -2.79 -4.36 -0.37
CA THR A 59 -2.30 -5.00 0.85
C THR A 59 -0.82 -5.32 0.64
N PRO A 60 0.00 -5.38 1.70
CA PRO A 60 1.35 -5.91 1.57
C PRO A 60 1.32 -7.35 1.07
N GLY A 61 2.24 -7.71 0.17
CA GLY A 61 2.45 -9.10 -0.27
C GLY A 61 3.51 -9.83 0.56
N ILE A 62 3.63 -11.15 0.37
CA ILE A 62 4.58 -12.02 1.09
C ILE A 62 6.02 -11.49 1.02
N GLN A 63 6.50 -11.13 -0.18
CA GLN A 63 7.85 -10.58 -0.34
C GLN A 63 8.03 -9.25 0.41
N GLN A 64 7.00 -8.40 0.47
CA GLN A 64 7.07 -7.16 1.23
C GLN A 64 7.11 -7.43 2.74
N MET A 65 6.32 -8.40 3.20
CA MET A 65 6.35 -8.87 4.59
C MET A 65 7.72 -9.42 4.98
N LEU A 66 8.30 -10.29 4.14
CA LEU A 66 9.63 -10.87 4.34
C LEU A 66 10.71 -9.79 4.49
N VAL A 67 10.77 -8.85 3.54
CA VAL A 67 11.76 -7.77 3.58
C VAL A 67 11.52 -6.85 4.79
N ALA A 68 10.26 -6.61 5.18
CA ALA A 68 9.96 -5.83 6.38
C ALA A 68 10.48 -6.50 7.66
N PHE A 69 10.37 -7.83 7.78
CA PHE A 69 10.95 -8.58 8.90
C PHE A 69 12.48 -8.58 8.89
N ARG A 70 13.10 -8.79 7.72
CA ARG A 70 14.57 -8.68 7.56
C ARG A 70 15.07 -7.32 8.02
N GLU A 71 14.42 -6.25 7.57
CA GLU A 71 14.81 -4.89 7.92
C GLU A 71 14.57 -4.57 9.39
N ALA A 72 13.44 -5.00 9.96
CA ALA A 72 13.17 -4.84 11.38
C ALA A 72 14.24 -5.54 12.23
N ARG A 73 14.60 -6.78 11.88
CA ARG A 73 15.65 -7.53 12.57
C ARG A 73 17.00 -6.81 12.47
N ARG A 74 17.39 -6.36 11.28
CA ARG A 74 18.63 -5.61 11.05
C ARG A 74 18.69 -4.36 11.92
N LEU A 75 17.62 -3.56 11.94
CA LEU A 75 17.55 -2.32 12.72
C LEU A 75 17.58 -2.58 14.24
N LEU A 76 16.88 -3.61 14.72
CA LEU A 76 16.90 -4.00 16.13
C LEU A 76 18.29 -4.45 16.59
N HIS A 77 19.03 -5.17 15.74
CA HIS A 77 20.42 -5.56 16.04
C HIS A 77 21.39 -4.37 16.06
N GLN A 78 21.08 -3.31 15.31
CA GLN A 78 21.85 -2.06 15.33
C GLN A 78 21.49 -1.13 16.50
N GLY A 79 20.65 -1.58 17.44
CA GLY A 79 20.24 -0.78 18.59
C GLY A 79 19.25 0.34 18.26
N ALA A 80 18.62 0.32 17.08
CA ALA A 80 17.59 1.29 16.76
C ALA A 80 16.41 1.15 17.73
N ALA A 81 15.90 2.27 18.23
CA ALA A 81 14.72 2.30 19.09
C ALA A 81 13.43 2.42 18.26
N ALA A 82 12.35 1.81 18.75
CA ALA A 82 11.00 2.20 18.31
C ALA A 82 10.69 3.61 18.84
N PRO A 83 10.00 4.50 18.09
CA PRO A 83 9.22 4.23 16.87
C PRO A 83 10.01 4.29 15.54
N GLY A 84 11.24 4.80 15.54
CA GLY A 84 12.02 5.12 14.33
C GLY A 84 12.20 3.95 13.35
N ILE A 85 12.22 2.72 13.87
CA ILE A 85 12.29 1.49 13.06
C ILE A 85 11.19 1.45 12.00
N TYR A 86 9.94 1.73 12.37
CA TYR A 86 8.83 1.59 11.43
C TYR A 86 8.86 2.65 10.33
N HIS A 87 9.35 3.86 10.63
CA HIS A 87 9.57 4.90 9.63
C HIS A 87 10.62 4.46 8.60
N LEU A 88 11.74 3.89 9.07
CA LEU A 88 12.83 3.41 8.22
C LEU A 88 12.40 2.23 7.35
N ILE A 89 11.70 1.23 7.92
CA ILE A 89 11.16 0.10 7.17
C ILE A 89 10.23 0.62 6.07
N ARG A 90 9.25 1.46 6.42
CA ARG A 90 8.27 1.98 5.45
C ARG A 90 8.95 2.75 4.32
N ARG A 91 9.90 3.64 4.63
CA ARG A 91 10.68 4.39 3.62
C ARG A 91 11.41 3.46 2.66
N ARG A 92 12.08 2.43 3.19
CA ARG A 92 12.78 1.43 2.37
C ARG A 92 11.81 0.64 1.49
N MET A 93 10.68 0.25 2.07
CA MET A 93 9.71 -0.67 1.48
C MET A 93 8.73 -0.03 0.50
N ALA A 94 8.52 1.29 0.56
CA ALA A 94 7.56 2.02 -0.25
C ALA A 94 7.65 1.62 -1.73
N PHE A 95 6.72 0.76 -2.15
CA PHE A 95 6.60 0.19 -3.49
C PHE A 95 7.89 -0.38 -4.10
N ALA A 96 8.85 -0.87 -3.31
CA ALA A 96 10.21 -1.22 -3.77
C ALA A 96 10.28 -2.11 -5.03
N GLY A 97 11.40 -2.03 -5.75
CA GLY A 97 11.66 -2.78 -6.98
C GLY A 97 10.98 -2.16 -8.22
N GLN A 98 10.58 -3.01 -9.17
CA GLN A 98 9.99 -2.55 -10.45
C GLN A 98 8.70 -1.75 -10.24
N THR A 99 7.94 -2.03 -9.18
CA THR A 99 6.72 -1.30 -8.84
C THR A 99 7.01 0.18 -8.59
N ARG A 100 8.11 0.52 -7.90
CA ARG A 100 8.53 1.90 -7.64
C ARG A 100 8.90 2.59 -8.94
N VAL A 101 9.65 1.91 -9.81
CA VAL A 101 10.04 2.44 -11.12
C VAL A 101 8.81 2.81 -11.94
N ASN A 102 7.81 1.93 -11.99
CA ASN A 102 6.57 2.20 -12.71
C ASN A 102 5.77 3.33 -12.05
N LEU A 103 5.68 3.34 -10.73
CA LEU A 103 4.98 4.37 -9.97
C LEU A 103 5.61 5.76 -10.19
N ILE A 104 6.94 5.87 -10.16
CA ILE A 104 7.65 7.11 -10.51
C ILE A 104 7.19 7.60 -11.88
N ARG A 105 7.19 6.74 -12.91
CA ARG A 105 6.72 7.13 -14.26
C ARG A 105 5.27 7.61 -14.29
N LEU A 106 4.38 6.99 -13.52
CA LEU A 106 2.97 7.40 -13.44
C LEU A 106 2.81 8.76 -12.74
N LEU A 107 3.60 9.02 -11.69
CA LEU A 107 3.61 10.31 -10.97
C LEU A 107 4.21 11.43 -11.83
N GLU A 108 5.28 11.15 -12.57
CA GLU A 108 5.83 12.08 -13.58
C GLU A 108 4.79 12.38 -14.67
N ALA A 109 4.05 11.37 -15.12
CA ALA A 109 3.05 11.56 -16.14
C ALA A 109 1.93 12.51 -15.72
N VAL A 110 1.63 12.65 -14.43
CA VAL A 110 0.66 13.63 -13.93
C VAL A 110 1.29 14.95 -13.45
N GLN A 111 2.61 15.10 -13.59
CA GLN A 111 3.38 16.26 -13.11
C GLN A 111 3.21 16.57 -11.61
N LEU A 112 2.92 15.52 -10.83
CA LEU A 112 2.83 15.63 -9.38
C LEU A 112 4.13 16.12 -8.71
N PRO A 113 5.35 15.72 -9.11
CA PRO A 113 6.54 16.25 -8.44
C PRO A 113 6.70 17.77 -8.61
N GLN A 114 6.32 18.34 -9.75
CA GLN A 114 6.44 19.79 -9.99
C GLN A 114 5.53 20.59 -9.06
N MET A 115 4.31 20.09 -8.79
CA MET A 115 3.43 20.71 -7.80
C MET A 115 4.02 20.73 -6.39
N LEU A 116 4.83 19.72 -6.06
CA LEU A 116 5.49 19.62 -4.76
C LEU A 116 6.83 20.39 -4.74
N GLY A 117 7.17 21.14 -5.79
CA GLY A 117 8.45 21.82 -5.92
C GLY A 117 9.65 20.87 -6.07
N LEU A 118 9.42 19.64 -6.52
CA LEU A 118 10.46 18.61 -6.69
C LEU A 118 10.93 18.54 -8.14
N SER A 119 12.18 18.17 -8.35
CA SER A 119 12.74 18.00 -9.71
C SER A 119 12.30 16.69 -10.36
N GLY A 120 11.84 15.71 -9.58
CA GLY A 120 11.24 14.48 -10.07
C GLY A 120 10.63 13.60 -8.97
N ALA A 121 9.74 12.70 -9.34
CA ALA A 121 8.98 11.83 -8.44
C ALA A 121 9.88 10.81 -7.71
N GLY A 122 11.09 10.54 -8.22
CA GLY A 122 12.07 9.69 -7.54
C GLY A 122 12.47 10.23 -6.16
N GLU A 123 12.40 11.55 -5.96
CA GLU A 123 12.78 12.19 -4.71
C GLU A 123 11.87 11.83 -3.54
N LEU A 124 10.59 11.54 -3.82
CA LEU A 124 9.61 11.06 -2.83
C LEU A 124 10.04 9.74 -2.18
N PHE A 125 10.89 8.96 -2.85
CA PHE A 125 11.45 7.72 -2.33
C PHE A 125 12.87 7.88 -1.78
N GLY A 126 13.40 9.11 -1.78
CA GLY A 126 14.76 9.45 -1.38
C GLY A 126 14.78 10.67 -0.47
N ARG A 127 15.34 11.77 -0.96
CA ARG A 127 15.58 13.01 -0.19
C ARG A 127 14.31 13.70 0.30
N ALA A 128 13.21 13.61 -0.45
CA ALA A 128 11.91 14.21 -0.11
C ALA A 128 10.93 13.17 0.51
N SER A 129 11.45 12.11 1.14
CA SER A 129 10.62 11.01 1.65
C SER A 129 9.72 11.36 2.84
N SER A 130 9.91 12.52 3.48
CA SER A 130 8.98 13.08 4.45
C SER A 130 7.66 13.50 3.82
N LEU A 131 7.66 13.93 2.54
CA LEU A 131 6.46 14.34 1.81
C LEU A 131 5.56 13.17 1.41
N LEU A 132 6.04 11.93 1.52
CA LEU A 132 5.34 10.73 1.08
C LEU A 132 4.87 9.87 2.26
N HIS A 133 3.56 9.66 2.37
CA HIS A 133 2.96 8.58 3.15
C HIS A 133 2.60 7.38 2.25
N SER A 134 3.38 6.30 2.26
CA SER A 134 2.99 5.04 1.60
C SER A 134 2.25 4.12 2.58
N THR A 135 1.05 3.68 2.21
CA THR A 135 0.23 2.74 3.00
C THR A 135 -0.53 1.76 2.10
N SER A 136 -1.42 0.95 2.67
CA SER A 136 -2.28 0.00 1.96
C SER A 136 -3.71 0.05 2.48
N ALA A 137 -4.68 -0.27 1.63
CA ALA A 137 -6.09 -0.33 2.00
C ALA A 137 -6.33 -1.32 3.14
N LEU A 138 -5.77 -2.52 3.02
CA LEU A 138 -5.63 -3.47 4.11
C LEU A 138 -4.20 -3.37 4.64
N ARG A 139 -4.05 -2.87 5.87
CA ARG A 139 -2.74 -2.62 6.48
C ARG A 139 -1.90 -3.90 6.63
N TYR A 140 -2.57 -5.01 6.91
CA TYR A 140 -1.96 -6.30 7.16
C TYR A 140 -1.93 -7.16 5.90
N PRO A 141 -0.84 -7.89 5.62
CA PRO A 141 -0.80 -8.86 4.53
C PRO A 141 -1.99 -9.82 4.57
N VAL A 142 -2.76 -9.87 3.47
CA VAL A 142 -3.86 -10.80 3.28
C VAL A 142 -3.51 -11.80 2.19
N LEU A 143 -3.60 -13.09 2.50
CA LEU A 143 -3.44 -14.19 1.55
C LEU A 143 -4.76 -14.89 1.30
N VAL A 144 -5.01 -15.32 0.06
CA VAL A 144 -6.13 -16.17 -0.34
C VAL A 144 -5.57 -17.50 -0.81
N ASN A 145 -5.93 -18.59 -0.11
CA ASN A 145 -5.42 -19.93 -0.38
C ASN A 145 -3.88 -20.00 -0.43
N GLY A 146 -3.21 -19.18 0.40
CA GLY A 146 -1.74 -19.10 0.45
C GLY A 146 -1.09 -18.15 -0.56
N ALA A 147 -1.84 -17.54 -1.49
CA ALA A 147 -1.30 -16.56 -2.44
C ALA A 147 -1.68 -15.12 -2.07
N ASN A 148 -0.89 -14.14 -2.52
CA ASN A 148 -1.17 -12.72 -2.28
C ASN A 148 -2.58 -12.32 -2.73
N TYR A 149 -3.34 -11.66 -1.85
CA TYR A 149 -4.60 -11.05 -2.24
C TYR A 149 -4.37 -9.81 -3.13
N THR A 150 -5.07 -9.76 -4.26
CA THR A 150 -4.87 -8.71 -5.29
C THR A 150 -6.01 -7.69 -5.35
N GLY A 151 -7.01 -7.79 -4.48
CA GLY A 151 -8.14 -6.84 -4.44
C GLY A 151 -9.33 -7.21 -5.34
N HIS A 152 -9.24 -8.28 -6.14
CA HIS A 152 -10.26 -8.59 -7.16
C HIS A 152 -11.00 -9.92 -6.96
N ASN A 153 -10.37 -10.91 -6.33
CA ASN A 153 -10.91 -12.26 -6.23
C ASN A 153 -10.90 -12.74 -4.76
N PRO A 154 -11.90 -12.39 -3.94
CA PRO A 154 -13.08 -11.57 -4.26
C PRO A 154 -12.75 -10.06 -4.26
N PRO A 155 -13.65 -9.17 -4.74
CA PRO A 155 -13.47 -7.73 -4.53
C PRO A 155 -13.49 -7.38 -3.04
N ILE A 156 -12.87 -6.26 -2.65
CA ILE A 156 -12.69 -5.88 -1.24
C ILE A 156 -14.01 -5.83 -0.47
N ARG A 157 -15.09 -5.31 -1.08
CA ARG A 157 -16.42 -5.27 -0.43
C ARG A 157 -17.00 -6.65 -0.08
N ARG A 158 -16.48 -7.72 -0.68
CA ARG A 158 -16.92 -9.12 -0.48
C ARG A 158 -15.93 -9.95 0.35
N LEU A 159 -14.94 -9.32 0.96
CA LEU A 159 -14.10 -10.00 1.96
C LEU A 159 -14.91 -10.31 3.23
N PRO A 160 -14.52 -11.35 4.00
CA PRO A 160 -15.01 -11.57 5.35
C PRO A 160 -15.04 -10.26 6.17
N SER A 161 -16.09 -10.07 6.98
CA SER A 161 -16.30 -8.88 7.81
C SER A 161 -15.10 -8.55 8.69
N GLU A 162 -14.46 -9.58 9.24
CA GLU A 162 -13.32 -9.54 10.14
C GLU A 162 -12.03 -9.09 9.42
N ILE A 163 -11.97 -9.25 8.10
CA ILE A 163 -10.90 -8.66 7.29
C ILE A 163 -11.26 -7.21 6.94
N ARG A 164 -12.53 -6.95 6.61
CA ARG A 164 -13.00 -5.58 6.32
C ARG A 164 -12.94 -4.66 7.54
N SER A 165 -12.98 -5.19 8.76
CA SER A 165 -12.84 -4.41 10.00
C SER A 165 -11.45 -3.79 10.19
N TYR A 166 -10.46 -4.13 9.35
CA TYR A 166 -9.17 -3.43 9.30
C TYR A 166 -9.19 -2.16 8.43
N LEU A 167 -10.21 -1.96 7.58
CA LEU A 167 -10.30 -0.78 6.70
C LEU A 167 -10.36 0.55 7.46
N PRO A 168 -11.08 0.68 8.61
CA PRO A 168 -11.08 1.93 9.39
C PRO A 168 -9.69 2.42 9.81
N MET A 169 -8.70 1.53 9.92
CA MET A 169 -7.31 1.95 10.20
C MET A 169 -6.75 2.87 9.11
N LEU A 170 -7.22 2.74 7.86
CA LEU A 170 -6.86 3.66 6.78
C LEU A 170 -7.54 5.02 6.98
N SER A 171 -8.81 5.04 7.41
CA SER A 171 -9.52 6.28 7.75
C SER A 171 -8.74 7.08 8.80
N ASP A 172 -8.29 6.43 9.87
CA ASP A 172 -7.48 7.08 10.91
C ASP A 172 -6.19 7.71 10.34
N GLN A 173 -5.48 6.99 9.47
CA GLN A 173 -4.27 7.51 8.82
C GLN A 173 -4.56 8.69 7.91
N LEU A 174 -5.66 8.63 7.17
CA LEU A 174 -6.08 9.69 6.26
C LEU A 174 -6.51 10.94 7.06
N ASN A 175 -7.28 10.77 8.12
CA ASN A 175 -7.72 11.87 8.98
C ASN A 175 -6.56 12.52 9.74
N GLY A 176 -5.50 11.77 10.04
CA GLY A 176 -4.22 12.32 10.55
C GLY A 176 -3.40 13.10 9.53
N LEU A 177 -3.81 13.13 8.26
CA LEU A 177 -3.16 13.86 7.16
C LEU A 177 -4.22 14.63 6.35
N PRO A 178 -4.94 15.59 6.95
CA PRO A 178 -6.12 16.20 6.33
C PRO A 178 -5.81 16.92 5.01
N ASP A 179 -4.61 17.47 4.88
CA ASP A 179 -4.20 18.27 3.72
C ASP A 179 -3.45 17.46 2.65
N ALA A 180 -3.19 16.18 2.90
CA ALA A 180 -2.44 15.36 1.95
C ALA A 180 -3.30 14.92 0.76
N LEU A 181 -2.75 15.03 -0.45
CA LEU A 181 -3.33 14.48 -1.66
C LEU A 181 -3.32 12.94 -1.61
N VAL A 182 -4.48 12.31 -1.80
CA VAL A 182 -4.65 10.86 -1.72
C VAL A 182 -4.65 10.23 -3.11
N VAL A 183 -3.72 9.32 -3.37
CA VAL A 183 -3.59 8.62 -4.65
C VAL A 183 -3.82 7.12 -4.47
N PRO A 184 -5.05 6.62 -4.75
CA PRO A 184 -5.35 5.19 -4.74
C PRO A 184 -4.74 4.49 -5.95
N LEU A 185 -4.00 3.40 -5.73
CA LEU A 185 -3.30 2.69 -6.79
C LEU A 185 -4.12 1.52 -7.33
N GLY A 186 -5.09 1.86 -8.19
CA GLY A 186 -5.93 0.90 -8.89
C GLY A 186 -7.35 0.80 -8.34
N PRO A 187 -8.28 0.21 -9.12
CA PRO A 187 -9.71 0.23 -8.83
C PRO A 187 -10.11 -0.50 -7.54
N ALA A 188 -9.33 -1.51 -7.10
CA ALA A 188 -9.58 -2.16 -5.82
C ALA A 188 -9.37 -1.19 -4.64
N VAL A 189 -8.38 -0.31 -4.73
CA VAL A 189 -8.11 0.67 -3.67
C VAL A 189 -9.18 1.76 -3.66
N GLU A 190 -9.60 2.23 -4.85
CA GLU A 190 -10.74 3.14 -4.96
C GLU A 190 -12.03 2.54 -4.36
N GLU A 191 -12.27 1.24 -4.58
CA GLU A 191 -13.38 0.54 -3.94
C GLU A 191 -13.25 0.53 -2.42
N ALA A 192 -12.04 0.31 -1.87
CA ALA A 192 -11.81 0.35 -0.43
C ALA A 192 -12.06 1.74 0.17
N LEU A 193 -11.66 2.81 -0.52
CA LEU A 193 -11.91 4.18 -0.08
C LEU A 193 -13.41 4.49 0.06
N ARG A 194 -14.27 3.92 -0.80
CA ARG A 194 -15.74 4.06 -0.69
C ARG A 194 -16.37 3.35 0.51
N LEU A 195 -15.59 2.54 1.24
CA LEU A 195 -16.05 1.77 2.39
C LEU A 195 -15.63 2.39 3.73
N ILE A 196 -14.95 3.53 3.71
CA ILE A 196 -14.46 4.22 4.90
C ILE A 196 -14.87 5.69 4.87
N ASP A 197 -14.90 6.31 6.04
CA ASP A 197 -15.19 7.74 6.18
C ASP A 197 -13.90 8.56 6.18
N PHE A 198 -13.81 9.58 5.31
CA PHE A 198 -12.72 10.55 5.25
C PHE A 198 -13.09 11.68 4.27
N ASN A 199 -12.32 12.77 4.27
CA ASN A 199 -12.49 13.81 3.25
C ASN A 199 -12.05 13.30 1.86
N GLU A 200 -13.01 12.93 1.01
CA GLU A 200 -12.78 12.40 -0.33
C GLU A 200 -12.42 13.47 -1.39
N ARG A 201 -12.57 14.77 -1.09
CA ARG A 201 -12.29 15.86 -2.05
C ARG A 201 -10.83 15.93 -2.49
N ARG A 202 -9.93 15.34 -1.72
CA ARG A 202 -8.48 15.30 -1.96
C ARG A 202 -8.00 14.01 -2.64
N VAL A 203 -8.91 13.24 -3.26
CA VAL A 203 -8.57 11.96 -3.90
C VAL A 203 -8.34 12.14 -5.40
N LEU A 204 -7.18 11.68 -5.88
CA LEU A 204 -6.81 11.66 -7.29
C LEU A 204 -7.05 10.28 -7.91
N THR A 205 -8.28 10.03 -8.38
CA THR A 205 -8.71 8.72 -8.92
C THR A 205 -8.28 8.46 -10.37
N GLY A 206 -8.21 7.18 -10.74
CA GLY A 206 -7.92 6.70 -12.09
C GLY A 206 -6.49 6.20 -12.28
N PHE A 207 -5.67 6.15 -11.23
CA PHE A 207 -4.35 5.54 -11.31
C PHE A 207 -4.45 4.02 -11.51
N PRO A 208 -3.71 3.43 -12.46
CA PRO A 208 -3.59 1.98 -12.54
C PRO A 208 -2.72 1.46 -11.40
N HIS A 209 -2.87 0.18 -11.05
CA HIS A 209 -1.93 -0.46 -10.15
C HIS A 209 -0.52 -0.51 -10.78
N PRO A 210 0.56 -0.11 -10.08
CA PRO A 210 1.90 0.05 -10.66
C PRO A 210 2.64 -1.27 -10.94
N SER A 211 2.08 -2.43 -10.60
CA SER A 211 2.72 -3.73 -10.88
C SER A 211 2.94 -3.97 -12.37
N GLY A 212 4.00 -4.72 -12.71
CA GLY A 212 4.38 -5.01 -14.09
C GLY A 212 3.33 -5.74 -14.93
N ALA A 213 2.37 -6.43 -14.30
CA ALA A 213 1.24 -7.06 -14.98
C ALA A 213 0.29 -6.04 -15.67
N ASN A 214 0.43 -4.75 -15.38
CA ASN A 214 -0.46 -3.68 -15.85
C ASN A 214 0.17 -2.78 -16.94
N ARG A 215 1.26 -3.19 -17.61
CA ARG A 215 1.98 -2.34 -18.60
C ARG A 215 1.06 -1.68 -19.65
N GLY A 216 0.10 -2.44 -20.20
CA GLY A 216 -0.87 -1.89 -21.16
C GLY A 216 -1.72 -0.76 -20.55
N ARG A 217 -2.16 -0.93 -19.29
CA ARG A 217 -2.91 0.10 -18.55
C ARG A 217 -2.06 1.32 -18.21
N HIS A 218 -0.75 1.15 -17.98
CA HIS A 218 0.16 2.28 -17.77
C HIS A 218 0.23 3.16 -19.01
N ALA A 219 0.39 2.56 -20.19
CA ALA A 219 0.44 3.31 -21.44
C ALA A 219 -0.89 4.03 -21.73
N THR A 220 -2.02 3.36 -21.51
CA THR A 220 -3.35 3.98 -21.64
C THR A 220 -3.55 5.13 -20.65
N PHE A 221 -3.16 4.95 -19.38
CA PHE A 221 -3.22 6.00 -18.37
C PHE A 221 -2.44 7.24 -18.78
N VAL A 222 -1.18 7.08 -19.19
CA VAL A 222 -0.31 8.20 -19.61
C VAL A 222 -0.93 8.98 -20.77
N ARG A 223 -1.52 8.29 -21.74
CA ARG A 223 -2.12 8.94 -22.92
C ARG A 223 -3.46 9.60 -22.64
N GLN A 224 -4.33 8.97 -21.85
CA GLN A 224 -5.75 9.34 -21.78
C GLN A 224 -6.12 10.00 -20.46
N ARG A 225 -5.60 9.49 -19.33
CA ARG A 225 -6.03 9.94 -17.99
C ARG A 225 -5.10 11.00 -17.40
N ALA A 226 -3.79 10.83 -17.59
CA ALA A 226 -2.81 11.73 -16.99
C ALA A 226 -2.99 13.22 -17.39
N PRO A 227 -3.33 13.58 -18.65
CA PRO A 227 -3.61 14.97 -19.02
C PRO A 227 -4.80 15.59 -18.30
N GLU A 228 -5.83 14.80 -17.98
CA GLU A 228 -6.98 15.26 -17.19
C GLU A 228 -6.56 15.55 -15.75
N LEU A 229 -5.80 14.62 -15.16
CA LEU A 229 -5.31 14.78 -13.79
C LEU A 229 -4.38 15.98 -13.64
N ARG A 230 -3.53 16.28 -14.64
CA ARG A 230 -2.71 17.50 -14.65
C ARG A 230 -3.56 18.77 -14.54
N ARG A 231 -4.72 18.83 -15.20
CA ARG A 231 -5.62 19.99 -15.13
C ARG A 231 -6.26 20.14 -13.76
N VAL A 232 -6.71 19.03 -13.17
CA VAL A 232 -7.26 19.01 -11.80
C VAL A 232 -6.20 19.48 -10.80
N LEU A 233 -4.98 18.99 -10.96
CA LEU A 233 -3.84 19.32 -10.14
C LEU A 233 -3.40 20.79 -10.30
N GLY A 234 -3.32 21.31 -11.53
CA GLY A 234 -2.97 22.71 -11.77
C GLY A 234 -4.01 23.73 -11.26
N ALA A 235 -5.27 23.31 -11.07
CA ALA A 235 -6.31 24.12 -10.47
C ALA A 235 -6.32 24.05 -8.93
N ALA A 236 -5.64 23.07 -8.34
CA ALA A 236 -5.54 22.89 -6.89
C ALA A 236 -4.28 23.59 -6.37
N SER A 237 -4.44 24.56 -5.48
CA SER A 237 -3.34 25.07 -4.66
C SER A 237 -3.04 24.05 -3.55
N LEU A 238 -1.94 23.29 -3.67
CA LEU A 238 -1.43 22.38 -2.63
C LEU A 238 -0.34 23.04 -1.77
#